data_AF-A0A9P7SV06-F1
#
_entry.id   AF-A0A9P7SV06-F1
#
_cell.length_a   1.000
_cell.length_b   1.000
_cell.length_c   1.000
_cell.angle_alpha   90.00
_cell.angle_beta   90.00
_cell.angle_gamma   90.00
#
_symmetry.space_group_name_H-M   'P 1'
#
loop_
_entity.id
_entity.type
_entity.pdbx_description
1 polymer ?
#
loop_
_entity_poly.entity_id
_entity_poly.type
_entity_poly.pdbx_seq_one_letter_code
_entity_poly.pdbx_strand_id
1 'polypeptide(L)'
;NFLNKPDGSRGWASLFLSQGYEVYLVDQTLRARSPWQHGRYAAAPSTYSAEMVERFFTNPREHMLWPQAALHTQWPGRGTMGDPVFDRFYSAGVPFVNNASYQQSTVREAGAALLDRIGRPVVLVGHSQGGILPVVLADARPEWAAKLVLLEPGGAPFRDAVLGTSPARAWGVADVPLVYDPPVTDPAVDLKRAVRPASRADRVECILQAEGTDEKNGTPPRRLVHLADKDILLVTSESGYHAVYDYCTVAYLRQAGCKKTTHLELGKAGIHGNGHMFFMEKNSDLIQGVVRDWIDG
;
A
#
# COMPACT_ATOMS: atom_id res chain seq x y z
N ASN A 1 0.65 -1.77 13.71
CA ASN A 1 1.62 -1.47 14.80
C ASN A 1 2.64 -0.42 14.37
N PHE A 2 2.24 0.85 14.24
CA PHE A 2 3.16 1.97 13.95
C PHE A 2 3.77 2.57 15.24
N LEU A 3 3.17 2.22 16.38
CA LEU A 3 3.52 2.70 17.72
C LEU A 3 4.88 2.14 18.18
N ASN A 4 4.96 0.83 18.36
CA ASN A 4 6.15 0.10 18.80
C ASN A 4 6.41 -1.08 17.86
N LYS A 5 7.68 -1.46 17.72
CA LYS A 5 8.10 -2.68 17.03
C LYS A 5 7.77 -3.90 17.90
N PRO A 6 7.64 -5.11 17.32
CA PRO A 6 7.22 -6.29 18.07
C PRO A 6 8.28 -6.78 19.09
N ASP A 7 9.54 -6.41 18.94
CA ASP A 7 10.57 -6.63 19.96
C ASP A 7 10.43 -5.68 21.18
N GLY A 8 9.56 -4.66 21.10
CA GLY A 8 9.32 -3.65 22.12
C GLY A 8 10.13 -2.36 21.93
N SER A 9 10.97 -2.30 20.89
CA SER A 9 11.68 -1.08 20.52
C SER A 9 10.76 -0.03 19.91
N ARG A 10 11.29 1.19 19.77
CA ARG A 10 10.56 2.38 19.33
C ARG A 10 10.05 2.24 17.89
N GLY A 11 8.77 2.48 17.64
CA GLY A 11 8.20 2.50 16.28
C GLY A 11 8.23 3.89 15.63
N TRP A 12 7.82 3.94 14.36
CA TRP A 12 7.85 5.16 13.54
C TRP A 12 7.00 6.30 14.09
N ALA A 13 5.89 6.02 14.78
CA ALA A 13 5.08 7.08 15.39
C ALA A 13 5.89 7.90 16.41
N SER A 14 6.66 7.22 17.26
CA SER A 14 7.52 7.88 18.24
C SER A 14 8.68 8.63 17.58
N LEU A 15 9.21 8.11 16.46
CA LEU A 15 10.26 8.78 15.69
C LEU A 15 9.74 10.09 15.08
N PHE A 16 8.61 10.05 14.36
CA PHE A 16 8.00 11.25 13.78
C PHE A 16 7.62 12.28 14.85
N LEU A 17 7.03 11.87 15.97
CA LEU A 17 6.74 12.78 17.09
C LEU A 17 8.01 13.45 17.63
N SER A 18 9.10 12.69 17.81
CA SER A 18 10.38 13.25 18.27
C SER A 18 11.04 14.20 17.27
N GLN A 19 10.62 14.14 16.00
CA GLN A 19 11.10 14.96 14.89
C GLN A 19 10.19 16.19 14.65
N GLY A 20 9.19 16.43 15.50
CA GLY A 20 8.36 17.63 15.45
C GLY A 20 7.09 17.50 14.61
N TYR A 21 6.77 16.30 14.10
CA TYR A 21 5.52 16.07 13.38
C TYR A 21 4.35 15.94 14.35
N GLU A 22 3.20 16.46 13.94
CA GLU A 22 1.92 16.08 14.53
C GLU A 22 1.41 14.81 13.83
N VAL A 23 1.22 13.74 14.61
CA VAL A 23 0.93 12.41 14.06
C VAL A 23 -0.50 12.00 14.38
N TYR A 24 -1.29 11.76 13.34
CA TYR A 24 -2.64 11.20 13.43
C TYR A 24 -2.60 9.69 13.13
N LEU A 25 -2.73 8.86 14.16
CA LEU A 25 -2.84 7.41 14.00
C LEU A 25 -4.31 6.99 14.00
N VAL A 26 -4.72 6.32 12.93
CA VAL A 26 -6.13 5.98 12.68
C VAL A 26 -6.32 4.47 12.67
N ASP A 27 -7.32 4.00 13.42
CA ASP A 27 -7.92 2.67 13.19
C ASP A 27 -8.92 2.80 12.05
N GLN A 28 -8.64 2.16 10.90
CA GLN A 28 -9.55 2.19 9.75
C GLN A 28 -10.96 1.72 10.13
N THR A 29 -11.97 2.14 9.36
CA THR A 29 -13.36 1.79 9.61
C THR A 29 -13.54 0.28 9.73
N LEU A 30 -14.37 -0.16 10.69
CA LEU A 30 -14.66 -1.58 10.94
C LEU A 30 -13.41 -2.37 11.41
N ARG A 31 -12.54 -1.72 12.19
CA ARG A 31 -11.34 -2.28 12.83
C ARG A 31 -11.14 -1.71 14.23
N ALA A 32 -10.81 -2.58 15.20
CA ALA A 32 -10.37 -2.16 16.54
C ALA A 32 -11.29 -1.10 17.18
N ARG A 33 -10.78 0.12 17.45
CA ARG A 33 -11.53 1.21 18.09
C ARG A 33 -12.59 1.83 17.18
N SER A 34 -12.57 1.49 15.90
CA SER A 34 -13.61 1.78 14.91
C SER A 34 -14.45 0.51 14.70
N PRO A 35 -15.36 0.14 15.62
CA PRO A 35 -15.91 -1.21 15.70
C PRO A 35 -16.66 -1.64 14.43
N TRP A 36 -16.51 -2.91 14.07
CA TRP A 36 -17.39 -3.55 13.10
C TRP A 36 -18.79 -3.76 13.69
N GLN A 37 -19.82 -3.65 12.85
CA GLN A 37 -21.21 -3.85 13.23
C GLN A 37 -21.77 -5.07 12.48
N HIS A 38 -22.42 -5.99 13.21
CA HIS A 38 -23.01 -7.19 12.63
C HIS A 38 -24.04 -6.87 11.53
N GLY A 39 -23.94 -7.54 10.39
CA GLY A 39 -24.86 -7.37 9.26
C GLY A 39 -24.62 -6.11 8.42
N ARG A 40 -23.60 -5.30 8.72
CA ARG A 40 -23.25 -4.10 7.93
C ARG A 40 -21.95 -4.35 7.16
N TYR A 41 -22.01 -4.20 5.84
CA TYR A 41 -20.92 -4.45 4.88
C TYR A 41 -20.51 -5.92 4.78
N ALA A 42 -19.98 -6.54 5.85
CA ALA A 42 -19.61 -7.96 5.86
C ALA A 42 -20.44 -8.76 6.87
N ALA A 43 -20.72 -10.02 6.55
CA ALA A 43 -21.47 -10.94 7.41
C ALA A 43 -20.69 -11.29 8.69
N ALA A 44 -19.37 -11.42 8.60
CA ALA A 44 -18.47 -11.66 9.72
C ALA A 44 -17.09 -11.02 9.45
N PRO A 45 -16.34 -10.64 10.48
CA PRO A 45 -14.94 -10.25 10.32
C PRO A 45 -14.06 -11.47 10.00
N SER A 46 -12.87 -11.20 9.47
CA SER A 46 -11.83 -12.15 9.09
C SER A 46 -10.60 -11.96 9.95
N THR A 47 -9.77 -12.99 10.04
CA THR A 47 -8.46 -12.95 10.71
C THR A 47 -7.45 -13.67 9.84
N TYR A 48 -6.17 -13.27 9.92
CA TYR A 48 -5.10 -14.07 9.36
C TYR A 48 -4.71 -15.17 10.35
N SER A 49 -4.46 -16.37 9.83
CA SER A 49 -3.91 -17.46 10.65
C SER A 49 -2.43 -17.18 10.96
N ALA A 50 -1.91 -17.79 12.03
CA ALA A 50 -0.51 -17.65 12.40
C ALA A 50 0.41 -18.18 11.28
N GLU A 51 0.03 -19.26 10.60
CA GLU A 51 0.79 -19.85 9.49
C GLU A 51 0.86 -18.95 8.26
N MET A 52 -0.19 -18.15 8.03
CA MET A 52 -0.21 -17.15 6.96
C MET A 52 0.70 -15.97 7.31
N VAL A 53 0.62 -15.49 8.55
CA VAL A 53 1.47 -14.40 9.06
C VAL A 53 2.95 -14.80 9.01
N GLU A 54 3.27 -16.03 9.45
CA GLU A 54 4.64 -16.56 9.40
C GLU A 54 5.19 -16.55 7.98
N ARG A 55 4.49 -17.20 7.04
CA ARG A 55 5.03 -17.42 5.69
C ARG A 55 5.10 -16.15 4.84
N PHE A 56 4.25 -15.16 5.07
CA PHE A 56 4.18 -13.96 4.22
C PHE A 56 4.86 -12.74 4.84
N PHE A 57 4.89 -12.62 6.17
CA PHE A 57 5.28 -11.36 6.82
C PHE A 57 6.55 -11.48 7.65
N THR A 58 6.68 -12.53 8.47
CA THR A 58 7.73 -12.57 9.50
C THR A 58 8.86 -13.55 9.20
N ASN A 59 8.60 -14.60 8.41
CA ASN A 59 9.60 -15.58 7.99
C ASN A 59 9.46 -16.02 6.51
N PRO A 60 9.28 -15.10 5.54
CA PRO A 60 9.18 -15.48 4.14
C PRO A 60 10.40 -16.26 3.60
N ARG A 61 11.59 -16.02 4.14
CA ARG A 61 12.83 -16.68 3.70
C ARG A 61 12.79 -18.19 3.81
N GLU A 62 12.25 -18.75 4.89
CA GLU A 62 12.19 -20.20 5.06
C GLU A 62 11.07 -20.84 4.23
N HIS A 63 10.10 -20.04 3.78
CA HIS A 63 8.96 -20.52 2.99
C HIS A 63 9.14 -20.34 1.48
N MET A 64 10.01 -19.42 1.03
CA MET A 64 10.43 -19.27 -0.37
C MET A 64 9.27 -19.18 -1.39
N LEU A 65 8.19 -18.49 -1.03
CA LEU A 65 6.98 -18.38 -1.86
C LEU A 65 7.15 -17.45 -3.07
N TRP A 66 8.18 -16.61 -3.06
CA TRP A 66 8.60 -15.76 -4.17
C TRP A 66 10.13 -15.63 -4.19
N PRO A 67 10.76 -15.29 -5.33
CA PRO A 67 12.21 -15.33 -5.47
C PRO A 67 12.96 -14.44 -4.46
N GLN A 68 12.46 -13.23 -4.20
CA GLN A 68 13.11 -12.25 -3.34
C GLN A 68 13.03 -12.61 -1.85
N ALA A 69 12.16 -13.55 -1.45
CA ALA A 69 12.01 -13.99 -0.07
C ALA A 69 13.35 -14.46 0.53
N ALA A 70 14.24 -15.03 -0.28
CA ALA A 70 15.59 -15.48 0.11
C ALA A 70 16.44 -14.37 0.77
N LEU A 71 16.15 -13.10 0.48
CA LEU A 71 16.92 -11.97 0.96
C LEU A 71 16.50 -11.53 2.37
N HIS A 72 15.38 -12.02 2.90
CA HIS A 72 14.84 -11.54 4.17
C HIS A 72 15.75 -11.88 5.36
N THR A 73 16.16 -10.84 6.10
CA THR A 73 17.10 -10.97 7.22
C THR A 73 16.83 -9.99 8.38
N GLN A 74 15.94 -9.00 8.17
CA GLN A 74 15.76 -7.89 9.11
C GLN A 74 14.66 -8.10 10.15
N TRP A 75 13.93 -9.20 10.14
CA TRP A 75 12.97 -9.50 11.22
C TRP A 75 13.69 -9.58 12.59
N PRO A 76 13.16 -8.93 13.64
CA PRO A 76 13.74 -9.00 14.97
C PRO A 76 13.32 -10.32 15.62
N GLY A 77 14.17 -11.34 15.56
CA GLY A 77 13.87 -12.68 16.10
C GLY A 77 13.81 -13.74 15.00
N ARG A 78 13.27 -14.92 15.31
CA ARG A 78 13.16 -16.01 14.32
C ARG A 78 11.99 -15.83 13.36
N GLY A 79 10.97 -15.09 13.77
CA GLY A 79 9.77 -14.87 12.94
C GLY A 79 8.88 -16.10 12.78
N THR A 80 9.11 -17.17 13.54
CA THR A 80 8.34 -18.41 13.55
C THR A 80 7.37 -18.46 14.73
N MET A 81 6.23 -19.13 14.60
CA MET A 81 5.31 -19.42 15.71
C MET A 81 6.06 -19.98 16.95
N GLY A 82 5.77 -19.43 18.13
CA GLY A 82 6.46 -19.75 19.38
C GLY A 82 7.74 -18.95 19.63
N ASP A 83 8.21 -18.14 18.67
CA ASP A 83 9.18 -17.09 18.93
C ASP A 83 8.48 -15.92 19.65
N PRO A 84 9.01 -15.39 20.76
CA PRO A 84 8.32 -14.34 21.53
C PRO A 84 8.03 -13.06 20.73
N VAL A 85 8.85 -12.74 19.72
CA VAL A 85 8.64 -11.56 18.88
C VAL A 85 7.55 -11.81 17.85
N PHE A 86 7.53 -13.01 17.25
CA PHE A 86 6.39 -13.45 16.44
C PHE A 86 5.08 -13.44 17.24
N ASP A 87 5.05 -14.08 18.40
CA ASP A 87 3.83 -14.22 19.21
C ASP A 87 3.28 -12.86 19.66
N ARG A 88 4.17 -11.92 20.00
CA ARG A 88 3.78 -10.53 20.29
C ARG A 88 3.22 -9.82 19.04
N PHE A 89 3.84 -10.01 17.88
CA PHE A 89 3.32 -9.45 16.63
C PHE A 89 1.93 -10.01 16.29
N TYR A 90 1.77 -11.34 16.37
CA TYR A 90 0.52 -12.02 16.05
C TYR A 90 -0.62 -11.63 16.99
N SER A 91 -0.34 -11.56 18.30
CA SER A 91 -1.34 -11.16 19.32
C SER A 91 -1.77 -9.69 19.23
N ALA A 92 -0.99 -8.83 18.55
CA ALA A 92 -1.42 -7.46 18.23
C ALA A 92 -2.36 -7.37 17.02
N GLY A 93 -2.54 -8.46 16.27
CA GLY A 93 -3.49 -8.56 15.17
C GLY A 93 -4.94 -8.52 15.66
N VAL A 94 -5.80 -7.79 14.93
CA VAL A 94 -7.23 -7.66 15.24
C VAL A 94 -8.09 -8.05 14.04
N PRO A 95 -9.31 -8.57 14.25
CA PRO A 95 -10.20 -8.97 13.14
C PRO A 95 -10.56 -7.83 12.20
N PHE A 96 -10.79 -8.14 10.94
CA PHE A 96 -10.99 -7.17 9.86
C PHE A 96 -12.12 -7.48 8.90
N VAL A 97 -12.60 -6.48 8.16
CA VAL A 97 -13.52 -6.73 7.03
C VAL A 97 -12.71 -7.07 5.78
N ASN A 98 -12.79 -8.31 5.32
CA ASN A 98 -12.12 -8.78 4.10
C ASN A 98 -12.92 -8.43 2.83
N ASN A 99 -13.16 -7.14 2.61
CA ASN A 99 -13.77 -6.63 1.39
C ASN A 99 -13.16 -5.25 1.08
N ALA A 100 -12.35 -5.19 0.03
CA ALA A 100 -11.58 -4.01 -0.32
C ALA A 100 -12.48 -2.82 -0.69
N SER A 101 -13.56 -3.03 -1.45
CA SER A 101 -14.51 -1.97 -1.81
C SER A 101 -15.19 -1.36 -0.59
N TYR A 102 -15.63 -2.18 0.38
CA TYR A 102 -16.22 -1.66 1.62
C TYR A 102 -15.22 -0.91 2.48
N GLN A 103 -14.00 -1.44 2.63
CA GLN A 103 -12.96 -0.74 3.40
C GLN A 103 -12.59 0.58 2.75
N GLN A 104 -12.30 0.61 1.45
CA GLN A 104 -11.93 1.83 0.74
C GLN A 104 -13.07 2.86 0.72
N SER A 105 -14.31 2.46 0.47
CA SER A 105 -15.45 3.39 0.46
C SER A 105 -15.70 4.00 1.84
N THR A 106 -15.75 3.18 2.89
CA THR A 106 -16.02 3.69 4.25
C THR A 106 -14.87 4.52 4.80
N VAL A 107 -13.61 4.16 4.51
CA VAL A 107 -12.46 5.01 4.86
C VAL A 107 -12.47 6.30 4.05
N ARG A 108 -12.82 6.28 2.76
CA ARG A 108 -12.90 7.49 1.95
C ARG A 108 -13.84 8.51 2.58
N GLU A 109 -15.04 8.10 2.98
CA GLU A 109 -16.01 8.99 3.63
C GLU A 109 -15.52 9.49 5.00
N ALA A 110 -15.10 8.57 5.89
CA ALA A 110 -14.69 8.94 7.24
C ALA A 110 -13.38 9.75 7.26
N GLY A 111 -12.43 9.40 6.40
CA GLY A 111 -11.16 10.09 6.28
C GLY A 111 -11.28 11.43 5.57
N ALA A 112 -12.18 11.60 4.59
CA ALA A 112 -12.49 12.91 4.03
C ALA A 112 -13.03 13.86 5.12
N ALA A 113 -13.95 13.39 5.97
CA ALA A 113 -14.43 14.17 7.11
C ALA A 113 -13.33 14.49 8.14
N LEU A 114 -12.38 13.58 8.34
CA LEU A 114 -11.20 13.84 9.17
C LEU A 114 -10.31 14.93 8.55
N LEU A 115 -10.05 14.88 7.24
CA LEU A 115 -9.26 15.89 6.54
C LEU A 115 -9.93 17.27 6.61
N ASP A 116 -11.26 17.33 6.41
CA ASP A 116 -12.05 18.55 6.56
C ASP A 116 -11.94 19.12 7.99
N ARG A 117 -11.92 18.25 9.00
CA ARG A 117 -11.75 18.65 10.41
C ARG A 117 -10.34 19.15 10.71
N ILE A 118 -9.31 18.54 10.12
CA ILE A 118 -7.93 18.98 10.27
C ILE A 118 -7.74 20.36 9.62
N GLY A 119 -8.38 20.59 8.47
CA GLY A 119 -8.48 21.90 7.83
C GLY A 119 -7.15 22.48 7.35
N ARG A 120 -6.14 21.64 7.13
CA ARG A 120 -4.83 22.01 6.59
C ARG A 120 -4.21 20.85 5.82
N PRO A 121 -3.27 21.11 4.89
CA PRO A 121 -2.59 20.06 4.14
C PRO A 121 -1.85 19.06 5.05
N VAL A 122 -1.94 17.77 4.73
CA VAL A 122 -1.29 16.66 5.45
C VAL A 122 -0.56 15.72 4.51
N VAL A 123 0.40 14.97 5.06
CA VAL A 123 1.01 13.82 4.40
C VAL A 123 0.22 12.57 4.76
N LEU A 124 -0.24 11.84 3.75
CA LEU A 124 -0.99 10.60 3.93
C LEU A 124 -0.06 9.39 3.79
N VAL A 125 0.04 8.58 4.84
CA VAL A 125 0.88 7.37 4.86
C VAL A 125 -0.01 6.14 5.00
N GLY A 126 0.19 5.15 4.14
CA GLY A 126 -0.55 3.88 4.18
C GLY A 126 0.36 2.69 3.92
N HIS A 127 0.02 1.52 4.48
CA HIS A 127 0.78 0.27 4.32
C HIS A 127 -0.11 -0.90 3.86
N SER A 128 0.36 -1.73 2.94
CA SER A 128 -0.33 -2.96 2.52
C SER A 128 -1.76 -2.70 2.02
N GLN A 129 -2.77 -3.40 2.56
CA GLN A 129 -4.19 -3.08 2.35
C GLN A 129 -4.50 -1.60 2.61
N GLY A 130 -3.90 -1.02 3.65
CA GLY A 130 -4.00 0.40 4.00
C GLY A 130 -3.25 1.33 3.04
N GLY A 131 -2.36 0.81 2.20
CA GLY A 131 -1.58 1.58 1.23
C GLY A 131 -2.40 2.15 0.08
N ILE A 132 -3.61 1.64 -0.16
CA ILE A 132 -4.57 2.26 -1.11
C ILE A 132 -5.33 3.43 -0.47
N LEU A 133 -5.39 3.51 0.85
CA LEU A 133 -6.18 4.52 1.55
C LEU A 133 -5.70 5.96 1.28
N PRO A 134 -4.39 6.28 1.26
CA PRO A 134 -3.91 7.59 0.84
C PRO A 134 -4.42 8.02 -0.55
N VAL A 135 -4.51 7.08 -1.49
CA VAL A 135 -4.95 7.34 -2.87
C VAL A 135 -6.42 7.76 -2.90
N VAL A 136 -7.31 7.00 -2.26
CA VAL A 136 -8.75 7.32 -2.26
C VAL A 136 -9.08 8.56 -1.43
N LEU A 137 -8.28 8.87 -0.39
CA LEU A 137 -8.43 10.09 0.40
C LEU A 137 -7.98 11.32 -0.36
N ALA A 138 -6.84 11.24 -1.04
CA ALA A 138 -6.34 12.34 -1.87
C ALA A 138 -7.23 12.60 -3.09
N ASP A 139 -7.84 11.57 -3.65
CA ASP A 139 -8.85 11.74 -4.70
C ASP A 139 -10.13 12.43 -4.18
N ALA A 140 -10.53 12.17 -2.93
CA ALA A 140 -11.73 12.77 -2.32
C ALA A 140 -11.51 14.20 -1.78
N ARG A 141 -10.29 14.52 -1.32
CA ARG A 141 -9.90 15.82 -0.74
C ARG A 141 -8.50 16.23 -1.24
N PRO A 142 -8.36 16.51 -2.55
CA PRO A 142 -7.06 16.85 -3.13
C PRO A 142 -6.44 18.10 -2.50
N GLU A 143 -7.24 19.05 -2.03
CA GLU A 143 -6.79 20.27 -1.36
C GLU A 143 -6.07 19.99 -0.02
N TRP A 144 -6.43 18.92 0.67
CA TRP A 144 -5.84 18.55 1.96
C TRP A 144 -4.73 17.51 1.85
N ALA A 145 -4.62 16.80 0.73
CA ALA A 145 -3.52 15.86 0.49
C ALA A 145 -2.30 16.58 -0.09
N ALA A 146 -1.29 16.82 0.75
CA ALA A 146 -0.03 17.45 0.33
C ALA A 146 0.88 16.44 -0.41
N LYS A 147 1.13 15.29 0.21
CA LYS A 147 1.98 14.21 -0.31
C LYS A 147 1.44 12.84 0.09
N LEU A 148 1.74 11.82 -0.71
CA LEU A 148 1.33 10.43 -0.42
C LEU A 148 2.55 9.53 -0.23
N VAL A 149 2.57 8.74 0.84
CA VAL A 149 3.56 7.69 1.09
C VAL A 149 2.85 6.34 1.12
N LEU A 150 3.13 5.52 0.11
CA LEU A 150 2.56 4.21 -0.11
C LEU A 150 3.60 3.15 0.22
N LEU A 151 3.50 2.56 1.42
CA LEU A 151 4.41 1.53 1.91
C LEU A 151 3.90 0.16 1.43
N GLU A 152 4.46 -0.37 0.35
CA GLU A 152 4.01 -1.62 -0.28
C GLU A 152 2.46 -1.68 -0.39
N PRO A 153 1.84 -0.80 -1.21
CA PRO A 153 0.39 -0.75 -1.32
C PRO A 153 -0.17 -1.99 -2.02
N GLY A 154 -1.39 -2.40 -1.64
CA GLY A 154 -2.08 -3.53 -2.29
C GLY A 154 -2.07 -3.41 -3.82
N GLY A 155 -1.62 -4.46 -4.50
CA GLY A 155 -1.42 -4.45 -5.94
C GLY A 155 -1.41 -5.88 -6.52
N ALA A 156 -1.12 -6.07 -7.80
CA ALA A 156 -0.85 -5.07 -8.83
C ALA A 156 -2.14 -4.35 -9.30
N PRO A 157 -2.06 -3.38 -10.24
CA PRO A 157 -3.25 -2.83 -10.87
C PRO A 157 -4.12 -3.91 -11.55
N PHE A 158 -5.45 -3.80 -11.41
CA PHE A 158 -6.47 -4.69 -11.99
C PHE A 158 -6.50 -6.17 -11.58
N ARG A 159 -5.52 -6.67 -10.81
CA ARG A 159 -5.48 -8.06 -10.35
C ARG A 159 -4.67 -8.25 -9.09
N ASP A 160 -4.98 -9.28 -8.31
CA ASP A 160 -4.06 -9.76 -7.28
C ASP A 160 -2.82 -10.39 -7.90
N ALA A 161 -1.72 -10.32 -7.13
CA ALA A 161 -0.46 -10.96 -7.45
C ALA A 161 0.11 -11.62 -6.19
N VAL A 162 0.75 -12.78 -6.36
CA VAL A 162 1.32 -13.62 -5.30
C VAL A 162 0.29 -14.26 -4.35
N LEU A 163 -0.56 -13.46 -3.70
CA LEU A 163 -1.65 -13.95 -2.81
C LEU A 163 -2.86 -14.48 -3.58
N GLY A 164 -2.87 -14.32 -4.90
CA GLY A 164 -3.92 -14.77 -5.80
C GLY A 164 -3.67 -14.23 -7.22
N THR A 165 -4.61 -14.52 -8.12
CA THR A 165 -4.63 -14.02 -9.51
C THR A 165 -5.98 -13.42 -9.89
N SER A 166 -6.88 -13.26 -8.92
CA SER A 166 -8.24 -12.77 -9.12
C SER A 166 -8.26 -11.33 -9.62
N PRO A 167 -9.28 -10.94 -10.41
CA PRO A 167 -9.54 -9.54 -10.70
C PRO A 167 -9.74 -8.75 -9.40
N ALA A 168 -9.09 -7.60 -9.30
CA ALA A 168 -9.15 -6.69 -8.16
C ALA A 168 -8.85 -5.28 -8.63
N ARG A 169 -9.08 -4.26 -7.80
CA ARG A 169 -8.76 -2.86 -8.12
C ARG A 169 -9.29 -2.43 -9.49
N ALA A 170 -10.61 -2.56 -9.66
CA ALA A 170 -11.28 -2.32 -10.94
C ALA A 170 -10.96 -0.93 -11.53
N TRP A 171 -10.68 0.06 -10.68
CA TRP A 171 -10.35 1.44 -11.05
C TRP A 171 -8.84 1.68 -11.19
N GLY A 172 -8.10 0.66 -11.61
CA GLY A 172 -6.65 0.71 -11.79
C GLY A 172 -5.92 0.35 -10.51
N VAL A 173 -5.82 1.30 -9.59
CA VAL A 173 -5.12 1.13 -8.30
C VAL A 173 -6.08 1.02 -7.10
N ALA A 174 -7.38 1.21 -7.31
CA ALA A 174 -8.40 1.15 -6.26
C ALA A 174 -9.60 0.28 -6.67
N ASP A 175 -10.32 -0.22 -5.66
CA ASP A 175 -11.53 -1.02 -5.78
C ASP A 175 -12.81 -0.16 -5.77
N VAL A 176 -12.66 1.15 -5.59
CA VAL A 176 -13.74 2.15 -5.59
C VAL A 176 -13.48 3.23 -6.63
N PRO A 177 -14.51 3.99 -7.06
CA PRO A 177 -14.36 5.06 -8.03
C PRO A 177 -13.27 6.07 -7.66
N LEU A 178 -12.43 6.38 -8.64
CA LEU A 178 -11.47 7.48 -8.65
C LEU A 178 -11.83 8.45 -9.78
N VAL A 179 -11.45 9.73 -9.65
CA VAL A 179 -11.78 10.73 -10.66
C VAL A 179 -10.77 10.71 -11.81
N TYR A 180 -11.27 10.34 -13.00
CA TYR A 180 -10.49 10.28 -14.23
C TYR A 180 -10.87 11.40 -15.21
N ASP A 181 -9.91 11.82 -16.04
CA ASP A 181 -10.14 12.56 -17.27
C ASP A 181 -9.44 11.87 -18.47
N PRO A 182 -10.17 11.51 -19.54
CA PRO A 182 -11.63 11.61 -19.65
C PRO A 182 -12.38 10.77 -18.60
N PRO A 183 -13.65 11.09 -18.25
CA PRO A 183 -14.39 10.41 -17.17
C PRO A 183 -14.61 8.91 -17.38
N VAL A 184 -14.42 8.13 -16.30
CA VAL A 184 -14.71 6.68 -16.25
C VAL A 184 -16.04 6.46 -15.54
N THR A 185 -17.00 5.86 -16.23
CA THR A 185 -18.29 5.48 -15.66
C THR A 185 -18.34 3.97 -15.40
N ASP A 186 -17.85 3.18 -16.37
CA ASP A 186 -17.69 1.73 -16.23
C ASP A 186 -16.22 1.36 -16.42
N PRO A 187 -15.47 1.02 -15.36
CA PRO A 187 -14.05 0.70 -15.47
C PRO A 187 -13.75 -0.59 -16.26
N ALA A 188 -14.73 -1.47 -16.53
CA ALA A 188 -14.53 -2.61 -17.41
C ALA A 188 -14.57 -2.20 -18.89
N VAL A 189 -15.31 -1.14 -19.21
CA VAL A 189 -15.46 -0.62 -20.58
C VAL A 189 -14.46 0.49 -20.88
N ASP A 190 -14.32 1.45 -19.97
CA ASP A 190 -13.63 2.72 -20.19
C ASP A 190 -12.12 2.64 -19.98
N LEU A 191 -11.66 1.80 -19.04
CA LEU A 191 -10.25 1.54 -18.81
C LEU A 191 -9.84 0.34 -19.66
N LYS A 192 -9.58 0.59 -20.95
CA LYS A 192 -9.03 -0.43 -21.86
C LYS A 192 -7.69 -0.91 -21.31
N ARG A 193 -7.49 -2.22 -21.25
CA ARG A 193 -6.33 -2.83 -20.58
C ARG A 193 -5.41 -3.48 -21.60
N ALA A 194 -4.12 -3.41 -21.33
CA ALA A 194 -3.11 -4.14 -22.09
C ALA A 194 -2.10 -4.78 -21.15
N VAL A 195 -1.70 -6.01 -21.48
CA VAL A 195 -0.65 -6.72 -20.76
C VAL A 195 0.70 -6.19 -21.21
N ARG A 196 1.60 -5.99 -20.25
CA ARG A 196 3.01 -5.61 -20.47
C ARG A 196 3.90 -6.66 -19.84
N PRO A 197 4.67 -7.42 -20.63
CA PRO A 197 5.55 -8.46 -20.11
C PRO A 197 6.49 -7.94 -19.02
N ALA A 198 6.81 -8.79 -18.04
CA ALA A 198 7.81 -8.46 -17.04
C ALA A 198 9.18 -8.28 -17.70
N SER A 199 9.90 -7.23 -17.31
CA SER A 199 11.27 -6.99 -17.82
C SER A 199 12.32 -7.90 -17.19
N ARG A 200 11.97 -8.63 -16.13
CA ARG A 200 12.83 -9.56 -15.39
C ARG A 200 12.05 -10.80 -14.98
N ALA A 201 12.73 -11.94 -14.89
CA ALA A 201 12.14 -13.23 -14.54
C ALA A 201 11.61 -13.30 -13.10
N ASP A 202 12.09 -12.44 -12.21
CA ASP A 202 11.67 -12.36 -10.80
C ASP A 202 10.49 -11.41 -10.57
N ARG A 203 9.81 -10.99 -11.65
CA ARG A 203 8.67 -10.05 -11.63
C ARG A 203 7.50 -10.64 -12.42
N VAL A 204 6.28 -10.24 -12.09
CA VAL A 204 5.07 -10.62 -12.84
C VAL A 204 4.74 -9.59 -13.90
N GLU A 205 4.05 -9.96 -14.99
CA GLU A 205 3.60 -8.98 -15.98
C GLU A 205 2.67 -7.90 -15.38
N CYS A 206 2.63 -6.72 -15.99
CA CYS A 206 1.73 -5.65 -15.58
C CYS A 206 0.46 -5.63 -16.45
N ILE A 207 -0.68 -5.32 -15.84
CA ILE A 207 -1.87 -4.92 -16.58
C ILE A 207 -1.97 -3.39 -16.48
N LEU A 208 -1.77 -2.69 -17.59
CA LEU A 208 -1.81 -1.23 -17.68
C LEU A 208 -2.96 -0.78 -18.60
N GLN A 209 -3.18 0.53 -18.73
CA GLN A 209 -4.10 1.03 -19.75
C GLN A 209 -3.53 0.77 -21.14
N ALA A 210 -4.38 0.36 -22.07
CA ALA A 210 -4.02 0.23 -23.47
C ALA A 210 -3.76 1.63 -24.04
N GLU A 211 -2.61 1.80 -24.70
CA GLU A 211 -2.30 3.00 -25.47
C GLU A 211 -2.85 2.80 -26.87
N GLY A 212 -3.68 3.73 -27.34
CA GLY A 212 -4.13 3.72 -28.73
C GLY A 212 -2.96 3.97 -29.68
N THR A 213 -2.83 3.14 -30.72
CA THR A 213 -1.73 3.22 -31.70
C THR A 213 -2.02 4.16 -32.87
N ASP A 214 -3.24 4.68 -32.98
CA ASP A 214 -3.65 5.56 -34.08
C ASP A 214 -3.60 7.03 -33.64
N GLU A 215 -2.78 7.84 -34.33
CA GLU A 215 -2.72 9.30 -34.15
C GLU A 215 -4.06 10.03 -34.42
N LYS A 216 -5.07 9.31 -34.94
CA LYS A 216 -6.41 9.84 -35.22
C LYS A 216 -7.56 9.23 -34.39
N ASN A 217 -7.36 8.05 -33.79
CA ASN A 217 -8.41 7.27 -33.09
C ASN A 217 -7.95 6.63 -31.76
N GLY A 218 -6.68 6.76 -31.40
CA GLY A 218 -6.18 6.26 -30.13
C GLY A 218 -6.68 7.12 -28.98
N THR A 219 -7.48 6.54 -28.08
CA THR A 219 -7.79 7.25 -26.82
C THR A 219 -6.55 7.19 -25.93
N PRO A 220 -5.95 8.33 -25.56
CA PRO A 220 -4.82 8.33 -24.63
C PRO A 220 -5.24 7.71 -23.29
N PRO A 221 -4.30 7.14 -22.51
CA PRO A 221 -4.60 6.68 -21.17
C PRO A 221 -5.32 7.75 -20.35
N ARG A 222 -6.37 7.35 -19.64
CA ARG A 222 -7.14 8.25 -18.79
C ARG A 222 -6.30 8.65 -17.58
N ARG A 223 -6.45 9.89 -17.14
CA ARG A 223 -5.62 10.52 -16.12
C ARG A 223 -6.36 10.64 -14.80
N LEU A 224 -5.70 10.31 -13.69
CA LEU A 224 -6.20 10.51 -12.33
C LEU A 224 -6.05 11.99 -11.95
N VAL A 225 -7.05 12.82 -12.24
CA VAL A 225 -6.88 14.29 -12.23
C VAL A 225 -6.63 14.87 -10.85
N HIS A 226 -7.22 14.30 -9.79
CA HIS A 226 -7.02 14.77 -8.42
C HIS A 226 -5.68 14.32 -7.81
N LEU A 227 -4.97 13.41 -8.49
CA LEU A 227 -3.68 12.87 -8.06
C LEU A 227 -2.52 13.34 -8.95
N ALA A 228 -2.81 13.93 -10.11
CA ALA A 228 -1.82 14.21 -11.15
C ALA A 228 -0.71 15.18 -10.70
N ASP A 229 -1.02 16.11 -9.80
CA ASP A 229 -0.10 17.12 -9.27
C ASP A 229 0.65 16.67 -8.00
N LYS A 230 0.22 15.56 -7.39
CA LYS A 230 0.70 15.07 -6.10
C LYS A 230 2.08 14.43 -6.20
N ASP A 231 2.89 14.71 -5.19
CA ASP A 231 4.12 13.96 -4.92
C ASP A 231 3.75 12.64 -4.24
N ILE A 232 4.14 11.53 -4.88
CA ILE A 232 3.80 10.17 -4.42
C ILE A 232 5.09 9.38 -4.25
N LEU A 233 5.36 8.94 -3.04
CA LEU A 233 6.42 7.98 -2.74
C LEU A 233 5.83 6.58 -2.61
N LEU A 234 6.21 5.67 -3.50
CA LEU A 234 5.94 4.25 -3.31
C LEU A 234 7.23 3.58 -2.83
N VAL A 235 7.17 2.93 -1.66
CA VAL A 235 8.30 2.23 -1.04
C VAL A 235 8.11 0.73 -1.19
N THR A 236 9.09 0.04 -1.74
CA THR A 236 9.09 -1.41 -1.92
C THR A 236 10.30 -2.01 -1.21
N SER A 237 10.07 -2.99 -0.34
CA SER A 237 11.12 -3.71 0.37
C SER A 237 11.88 -4.64 -0.57
N GLU A 238 13.10 -5.03 -0.16
CA GLU A 238 13.93 -5.90 -0.99
C GLU A 238 13.38 -7.34 -1.08
N SER A 239 12.78 -7.83 0.00
CA SER A 239 12.38 -9.24 0.16
C SER A 239 10.89 -9.47 0.36
N GLY A 240 10.07 -8.41 0.44
CA GLY A 240 8.60 -8.54 0.50
C GLY A 240 8.02 -9.02 -0.83
N TYR A 241 6.86 -9.67 -0.78
CA TYR A 241 6.19 -10.20 -1.99
C TYR A 241 5.77 -9.11 -2.98
N HIS A 242 5.68 -7.86 -2.52
CA HIS A 242 5.45 -6.69 -3.35
C HIS A 242 6.60 -6.37 -4.32
N ALA A 243 7.83 -6.82 -4.03
CA ALA A 243 8.97 -6.67 -4.94
C ALA A 243 8.70 -7.27 -6.34
N VAL A 244 7.78 -8.21 -6.42
CA VAL A 244 7.36 -8.89 -7.64
C VAL A 244 6.50 -8.00 -8.55
N TYR A 245 5.76 -7.02 -8.01
CA TYR A 245 4.74 -6.28 -8.77
C TYR A 245 4.62 -4.77 -8.51
N ASP A 246 5.19 -4.20 -7.45
CA ASP A 246 4.97 -2.78 -7.12
C ASP A 246 5.39 -1.82 -8.25
N TYR A 247 6.36 -2.24 -9.08
CA TYR A 247 6.75 -1.51 -10.28
C TYR A 247 5.59 -1.34 -11.30
N CYS A 248 4.61 -2.26 -11.31
CA CYS A 248 3.39 -2.13 -12.10
C CYS A 248 2.48 -1.02 -11.55
N THR A 249 2.35 -0.91 -10.22
CA THR A 249 1.60 0.18 -9.58
C THR A 249 2.21 1.53 -9.91
N VAL A 250 3.54 1.64 -9.83
CA VAL A 250 4.27 2.85 -10.24
C VAL A 250 4.07 3.18 -11.71
N ALA A 251 4.18 2.17 -12.59
CA ALA A 251 3.96 2.35 -14.03
C ALA A 251 2.54 2.84 -14.32
N TYR A 252 1.52 2.28 -13.65
CA TYR A 252 0.14 2.70 -13.81
C TYR A 252 -0.09 4.13 -13.34
N LEU A 253 0.39 4.51 -12.14
CA LEU A 253 0.24 5.87 -11.62
C LEU A 253 0.86 6.90 -12.56
N ARG A 254 2.07 6.63 -13.06
CA ARG A 254 2.75 7.50 -14.04
C ARG A 254 1.98 7.58 -15.36
N GLN A 255 1.49 6.45 -15.88
CA GLN A 255 0.68 6.39 -17.10
C GLN A 255 -0.63 7.18 -16.93
N ALA A 256 -1.25 7.10 -15.75
CA ALA A 256 -2.44 7.86 -15.38
C ALA A 256 -2.14 9.33 -14.99
N GLY A 257 -0.97 9.85 -15.34
CA GLY A 257 -0.64 11.27 -15.21
C GLY A 257 -0.03 11.71 -13.88
N CYS A 258 0.16 10.81 -12.91
CA CYS A 258 0.85 11.10 -11.64
C CYS A 258 2.37 11.07 -11.83
N LYS A 259 2.88 12.03 -12.62
CA LYS A 259 4.28 12.04 -13.11
C LYS A 259 5.31 12.15 -11.99
N LYS A 260 4.94 12.73 -10.84
CA LYS A 260 5.81 12.88 -9.65
C LYS A 260 5.80 11.64 -8.74
N THR A 261 5.44 10.47 -9.27
CA THR A 261 5.54 9.22 -8.52
C THR A 261 7.00 8.76 -8.46
N THR A 262 7.61 8.82 -7.28
CA THR A 262 8.94 8.28 -6.96
C THR A 262 8.80 6.83 -6.49
N HIS A 263 9.64 5.95 -7.02
CA HIS A 263 9.72 4.55 -6.57
C HIS A 263 10.99 4.34 -5.78
N LEU A 264 10.86 4.17 -4.46
CA LEU A 264 11.95 3.83 -3.56
C LEU A 264 12.00 2.30 -3.38
N GLU A 265 12.81 1.65 -4.21
CA GLU A 265 13.17 0.24 -4.03
C GLU A 265 14.31 0.15 -3.01
N LEU A 266 14.05 -0.35 -1.80
CA LEU A 266 15.01 -0.31 -0.69
C LEU A 266 16.36 -0.96 -1.04
N GLY A 267 16.33 -2.13 -1.69
CA GLY A 267 17.55 -2.82 -2.10
C GLY A 267 18.39 -2.01 -3.10
N LYS A 268 17.76 -1.22 -3.98
CA LYS A 268 18.48 -0.30 -4.90
C LYS A 268 19.05 0.92 -4.18
N ALA A 269 18.42 1.32 -3.07
CA ALA A 269 18.89 2.40 -2.20
C ALA A 269 19.95 1.95 -1.19
N GLY A 270 20.44 0.70 -1.27
CA GLY A 270 21.45 0.16 -0.36
C GLY A 270 20.90 -0.30 0.99
N ILE A 271 19.57 -0.40 1.14
CA ILE A 271 18.91 -0.88 2.36
C ILE A 271 18.43 -2.31 2.11
N HIS A 272 19.12 -3.26 2.72
CA HIS A 272 18.99 -4.67 2.40
C HIS A 272 18.29 -5.50 3.49
N GLY A 273 17.64 -6.57 3.04
CA GLY A 273 17.10 -7.63 3.87
C GLY A 273 15.70 -7.42 4.43
N ASN A 274 15.05 -6.35 3.99
CA ASN A 274 13.75 -5.96 4.52
C ASN A 274 12.58 -6.68 3.86
N GLY A 275 11.62 -7.14 4.67
CA GLY A 275 10.39 -7.81 4.22
C GLY A 275 9.17 -6.88 4.22
N HIS A 276 7.98 -7.45 4.10
CA HIS A 276 6.73 -6.67 3.99
C HIS A 276 6.46 -5.75 5.19
N MET A 277 6.94 -6.14 6.37
CA MET A 277 6.76 -5.41 7.61
C MET A 277 7.97 -4.52 7.93
N PHE A 278 8.69 -4.02 6.92
CA PHE A 278 9.96 -3.31 7.05
C PHE A 278 9.98 -2.13 8.05
N PHE A 279 8.84 -1.50 8.32
CA PHE A 279 8.73 -0.42 9.31
C PHE A 279 8.74 -0.93 10.77
N MET A 280 8.71 -2.25 10.97
CA MET A 280 8.84 -2.92 12.26
C MET A 280 10.16 -3.71 12.41
N GLU A 281 10.98 -3.74 11.36
CA GLU A 281 12.19 -4.56 11.31
C GLU A 281 13.41 -3.88 11.95
N LYS A 282 14.50 -4.63 12.14
CA LYS A 282 15.69 -4.19 12.92
C LYS A 282 16.24 -2.84 12.44
N ASN A 283 16.33 -2.64 11.14
CA ASN A 283 16.84 -1.42 10.49
C ASN A 283 15.73 -0.43 10.07
N SER A 284 14.50 -0.58 10.56
CA SER A 284 13.36 0.26 10.20
C SER A 284 13.57 1.76 10.42
N ASP A 285 14.45 2.15 11.35
CA ASP A 285 14.76 3.56 11.63
C ASP A 285 15.55 4.21 10.47
N LEU A 286 16.38 3.43 9.76
CA LEU A 286 17.06 3.89 8.55
C LEU A 286 16.05 4.19 7.44
N ILE A 287 15.07 3.28 7.26
CA ILE A 287 14.00 3.45 6.27
C ILE A 287 13.14 4.66 6.62
N GLN A 288 12.79 4.84 7.90
CA GLN A 288 12.05 6.00 8.37
C GLN A 288 12.79 7.30 8.05
N GLY A 289 14.10 7.34 8.24
CA GLY A 289 14.94 8.49 7.90
C GLY A 289 14.84 8.87 6.42
N VAL A 290 14.96 7.88 5.52
CA VAL A 290 14.83 8.13 4.07
C VAL A 290 13.42 8.61 3.70
N VAL A 291 12.38 8.02 4.29
CA VAL A 291 10.99 8.45 4.07
C VAL A 291 10.77 9.87 4.59
N ARG A 292 11.29 10.20 5.77
CA ARG A 292 11.22 11.55 6.35
C ARG A 292 11.93 12.57 5.46
N ASP A 293 13.15 12.28 5.01
CA ASP A 293 13.91 13.20 4.17
C ASP A 293 13.18 13.48 2.84
N TRP A 294 12.44 12.49 2.29
CA TRP A 294 11.55 12.72 1.16
C TRP A 294 10.28 13.51 1.52
N ILE A 295 9.74 13.33 2.72
CA ILE A 295 8.61 14.13 3.22
C ILE A 295 9.01 15.61 3.36
N ASP A 296 10.21 15.89 3.84
CA ASP A 296 10.69 17.25 4.11
C ASP A 296 11.22 17.99 2.87
N GLY A 297 11.70 17.25 1.85
CA GLY A 297 12.20 17.81 0.58
C GLY A 297 11.10 18.21 -0.39
#